data_AF-A0A3B8LC60-F1
#
_entry.id   AF-A0A3B8LC60-F1
#
_cell.length_a   1.000
_cell.length_b   1.000
_cell.length_c   1.000
_cell.angle_alpha   90.00
_cell.angle_beta   90.00
_cell.angle_gamma   90.00
#
_symmetry.space_group_name_H-M   'P 1'
#
loop_
_entity.id
_entity.type
_entity.pdbx_description
1 polymer ?
#
loop_
_entity_poly.entity_id
_entity_poly.type
_entity_poly.pdbx_seq_one_letter_code
_entity_poly.pdbx_strand_id
1 'polypeptide(L)'
;MSEARLLAQCESLDWQSLLRVFAQFMRDVPEQLDLPAKAIRNKARAGELPEDVIPLLTTSLMTTKNTTVIVELAKALAAFGRKAQVAAPILADKLRAMVVSDDADFWAFDGSLYAIAYLGGEHAETYLKELEEEQERMPPVLRSEDLYQGTIPFEDREGLFYDTLERVRGILESEDPGVWRQRRTDLETTQAAPSKALPAWLASVS
;
A
#
# COMPACT_ATOMS: atom_id res chain seq x y z
N MET A 1 -24.69 4.22 4.22
CA MET A 1 -24.15 3.99 2.85
C MET A 1 -23.00 3.00 3.00
N SER A 2 -22.92 1.95 2.18
CA SER A 2 -21.83 0.96 2.32
C SER A 2 -20.50 1.51 1.84
N GLU A 3 -19.39 1.05 2.44
CA GLU A 3 -18.02 1.39 2.03
C GLU A 3 -17.78 1.11 0.54
N ALA A 4 -18.30 -0.02 0.04
CA ALA A 4 -18.22 -0.37 -1.38
C ALA A 4 -18.84 0.70 -2.30
N ARG A 5 -19.96 1.30 -1.88
CA ARG A 5 -20.62 2.37 -2.65
C ARG A 5 -19.81 3.66 -2.61
N LEU A 6 -19.22 3.99 -1.46
CA LEU A 6 -18.35 5.16 -1.31
C LEU A 6 -17.07 5.04 -2.14
N LEU A 7 -16.44 3.86 -2.13
CA LEU A 7 -15.26 3.60 -2.95
C LEU A 7 -15.58 3.72 -4.44
N ALA A 8 -16.67 3.10 -4.90
CA ALA A 8 -17.10 3.22 -6.30
C ALA A 8 -17.38 4.67 -6.71
N GLN A 9 -17.94 5.47 -5.80
CA GLN A 9 -18.10 6.92 -6.02
C GLN A 9 -16.74 7.61 -6.17
N CYS A 10 -15.78 7.34 -5.28
CA CYS A 10 -14.43 7.90 -5.37
C CYS A 10 -13.73 7.53 -6.68
N GLU A 11 -13.84 6.26 -7.10
CA GLU A 11 -13.21 5.76 -8.34
C GLU A 11 -13.80 6.38 -9.60
N SER A 12 -15.09 6.74 -9.58
CA SER A 12 -15.79 7.40 -10.69
C SER A 12 -15.41 8.87 -10.91
N LEU A 13 -14.78 9.52 -9.93
CA LEU A 13 -14.34 10.91 -10.04
C LEU A 13 -13.17 11.04 -11.01
N ASP A 14 -12.99 12.21 -11.62
CA ASP A 14 -11.70 12.56 -12.22
C ASP A 14 -10.62 12.73 -11.13
N TRP A 15 -9.34 12.73 -11.52
CA TRP A 15 -8.25 12.77 -10.57
C TRP A 15 -8.20 14.06 -9.73
N GLN A 16 -8.62 15.21 -10.27
CA GLN A 16 -8.61 16.49 -9.55
C GLN A 16 -9.70 16.51 -8.49
N SER A 17 -10.90 16.08 -8.87
CA SER A 17 -12.04 15.94 -7.97
C SER A 17 -11.74 14.93 -6.87
N LEU A 18 -11.09 13.82 -7.20
CA LEU A 18 -10.67 12.83 -6.20
C LEU A 18 -9.66 13.39 -5.20
N LEU A 19 -8.63 14.13 -5.64
CA LEU A 19 -7.67 14.76 -4.73
C LEU A 19 -8.32 15.81 -3.83
N ARG A 20 -9.34 16.54 -4.31
CA ARG A 20 -10.12 17.45 -3.47
C ARG A 20 -10.92 16.70 -2.40
N VAL A 21 -11.56 15.58 -2.78
CA VAL A 21 -12.28 14.72 -1.82
C VAL A 21 -11.32 14.15 -0.78
N PHE A 22 -10.15 13.67 -1.21
CA PHE A 22 -9.11 13.18 -0.30
C PHE A 22 -8.66 14.25 0.70
N ALA A 23 -8.39 15.47 0.23
CA ALA A 23 -8.03 16.59 1.10
C ALA A 23 -9.16 16.99 2.05
N GLN A 24 -10.43 16.88 1.63
CA GLN A 24 -11.58 17.12 2.49
C GLN A 24 -11.69 16.04 3.57
N PHE A 25 -11.56 14.77 3.21
CA PHE A 25 -11.63 13.65 4.14
C PHE A 25 -10.53 13.72 5.19
N MET A 26 -9.32 14.16 4.79
CA MET A 26 -8.21 14.35 5.72
C MET A 26 -8.53 15.36 6.84
N ARG A 27 -9.46 16.30 6.61
CA ARG A 27 -9.90 17.29 7.60
C ARG A 27 -11.15 16.88 8.36
N ASP A 28 -12.13 16.33 7.65
CA ASP A 28 -13.49 16.22 8.15
C ASP A 28 -13.83 14.83 8.69
N VAL A 29 -13.30 13.79 8.04
CA VAL A 29 -13.62 12.37 8.31
C VAL A 29 -12.38 11.48 8.14
N PRO A 30 -11.30 11.74 8.92
CA PRO A 30 -10.03 11.06 8.75
C PRO A 30 -10.10 9.53 8.94
N GLU A 31 -11.13 9.03 9.62
CA GLU A 31 -11.42 7.60 9.78
C GLU A 31 -11.84 6.90 8.50
N GLN A 32 -12.26 7.63 7.45
CA GLN A 32 -12.63 7.10 6.13
C GLN A 32 -11.60 7.44 5.05
N LEU A 33 -10.41 7.91 5.44
CA LEU A 33 -9.38 8.41 4.52
C LEU A 33 -8.78 7.31 3.62
N ASP A 34 -8.91 6.04 4.01
CA ASP A 34 -8.48 4.87 3.26
C ASP A 34 -9.22 4.72 1.93
N LEU A 35 -10.51 5.07 1.87
CA LEU A 35 -11.34 4.95 0.66
C LEU A 35 -10.84 5.84 -0.49
N PRO A 36 -10.70 7.17 -0.31
CA PRO A 36 -10.12 8.02 -1.37
C PRO A 36 -8.64 7.72 -1.62
N ALA A 37 -7.86 7.28 -0.62
CA ALA A 37 -6.46 6.85 -0.83
C ALA A 37 -6.36 5.65 -1.78
N LYS A 38 -7.23 4.65 -1.59
CA LYS A 38 -7.33 3.47 -2.45
C LYS A 38 -7.75 3.84 -3.88
N ALA A 39 -8.70 4.75 -4.04
CA ALA A 39 -9.08 5.27 -5.34
C ALA A 39 -7.91 6.02 -6.03
N ILE A 40 -7.13 6.81 -5.27
CA ILE A 40 -5.93 7.49 -5.78
C ILE A 40 -4.92 6.48 -6.28
N ARG A 41 -4.64 5.42 -5.50
CA ARG A 41 -3.77 4.32 -5.93
C ARG A 41 -4.27 3.70 -7.23
N ASN A 42 -5.57 3.41 -7.35
CA ASN A 42 -6.13 2.79 -8.55
C ASN A 42 -5.95 3.69 -9.78
N LYS A 43 -6.15 5.01 -9.65
CA LYS A 43 -5.87 5.97 -10.73
C LYS A 43 -4.40 6.07 -11.10
N ALA A 44 -3.50 6.04 -10.10
CA ALA A 44 -2.05 6.01 -10.34
C ALA A 44 -1.65 4.77 -11.14
N ARG A 45 -2.22 3.61 -10.77
CA ARG A 45 -2.02 2.35 -11.50
C ARG A 45 -2.58 2.40 -12.93
N ALA A 46 -3.71 3.05 -13.14
CA ALA A 46 -4.28 3.25 -14.48
C ALA A 46 -3.48 4.26 -15.33
N GLY A 47 -2.54 5.01 -14.74
CA GLY A 47 -1.81 6.08 -15.42
C GLY A 47 -2.66 7.34 -15.62
N GLU A 48 -3.74 7.51 -14.85
CA GLU A 48 -4.65 8.66 -14.91
C GLU A 48 -4.15 9.86 -14.09
N LEU A 49 -3.13 9.67 -13.24
CA LEU A 49 -2.54 10.73 -12.43
C LEU A 49 -1.30 11.34 -13.13
N PRO A 50 -1.27 12.66 -13.34
CA PRO A 50 -0.09 13.35 -13.87
C PRO A 50 1.04 13.45 -12.83
N GLU A 51 2.29 13.66 -13.28
CA GLU A 51 3.48 13.70 -12.40
C GLU A 51 3.50 14.90 -11.44
N ASP A 52 2.78 15.98 -11.78
CA ASP A 52 2.65 17.18 -10.94
C ASP A 52 1.95 16.92 -9.61
N VAL A 53 1.29 15.77 -9.44
CA VAL A 53 0.66 15.36 -8.18
C VAL A 53 1.66 14.76 -7.18
N ILE A 54 2.87 14.38 -7.61
CA ILE A 54 3.87 13.73 -6.76
C ILE A 54 4.16 14.52 -5.48
N PRO A 55 4.38 15.86 -5.51
CA PRO A 55 4.59 16.65 -4.29
C PRO A 55 3.42 16.60 -3.31
N LEU A 56 2.19 16.61 -3.83
CA LEU A 56 0.98 16.55 -3.02
C LEU A 56 0.82 15.18 -2.35
N LEU A 57 1.04 14.09 -3.10
CA LEU A 57 1.01 12.73 -2.55
C LEU A 57 2.12 12.51 -1.52
N THR A 58 3.32 13.06 -1.78
CA THR A 58 4.46 13.00 -0.85
C THR A 58 4.16 13.73 0.45
N THR A 59 3.56 14.92 0.37
CA THR A 59 3.13 15.68 1.56
C THR A 59 2.04 14.93 2.33
N SER A 60 1.10 14.31 1.61
CA SER A 60 0.03 13.51 2.23
C SER A 60 0.58 12.26 2.94
N LEU A 61 1.58 11.60 2.36
CA LEU A 61 2.29 10.48 2.98
C LEU A 61 2.98 10.92 4.27
N MET A 62 3.63 12.10 4.27
CA MET A 62 4.30 12.66 5.44
C MET A 62 3.33 12.91 6.60
N THR A 63 2.13 13.43 6.32
CA THR A 63 1.18 13.86 7.37
C THR A 63 0.32 12.73 7.92
N THR A 64 -0.01 11.71 7.12
CA THR A 64 -0.87 10.61 7.58
C THR A 64 -0.17 9.73 8.63
N LYS A 65 -0.95 9.19 9.56
CA LYS A 65 -0.53 8.19 10.55
C LYS A 65 -1.24 6.85 10.37
N ASN A 66 -2.20 6.77 9.45
CA ASN A 66 -2.98 5.57 9.23
C ASN A 66 -2.19 4.61 8.31
N THR A 67 -1.87 3.42 8.81
CA THR A 67 -1.10 2.38 8.11
C THR A 67 -1.70 2.01 6.75
N THR A 68 -3.02 1.86 6.67
CA THR A 68 -3.73 1.61 5.41
C THR A 68 -3.55 2.76 4.43
N VAL A 69 -3.70 4.00 4.88
CA VAL A 69 -3.49 5.18 4.01
C VAL A 69 -2.03 5.29 3.55
N ILE A 70 -1.07 4.98 4.42
CA ILE A 70 0.37 4.96 4.12
C ILE A 70 0.64 4.03 2.94
N VAL A 71 0.21 2.76 3.00
CA VAL A 71 0.48 1.79 1.93
C VAL A 71 -0.20 2.17 0.61
N GLU A 72 -1.42 2.73 0.66
CA GLU A 72 -2.12 3.18 -0.55
C GLU A 72 -1.40 4.34 -1.23
N LEU A 73 -0.96 5.35 -0.46
CA LEU A 73 -0.17 6.47 -0.98
C LEU A 73 1.21 6.03 -1.47
N ALA A 74 1.88 5.14 -0.74
CA ALA A 74 3.17 4.57 -1.15
C ALA A 74 3.05 3.85 -2.49
N LYS A 75 2.03 3.01 -2.66
CA LYS A 75 1.75 2.32 -3.93
C LYS A 75 1.37 3.29 -5.05
N ALA A 76 0.65 4.36 -4.74
CA ALA A 76 0.35 5.41 -5.72
C ALA A 76 1.62 6.12 -6.20
N LEU A 77 2.53 6.48 -5.29
CA LEU A 77 3.83 7.08 -5.61
C LEU A 77 4.72 6.10 -6.40
N ALA A 78 4.74 4.82 -6.03
CA ALA A 78 5.49 3.78 -6.74
C ALA A 78 5.02 3.55 -8.18
N ALA A 79 3.79 3.97 -8.54
CA ALA A 79 3.32 3.94 -9.94
C ALA A 79 4.07 4.92 -10.84
N PHE A 80 4.74 5.92 -10.27
CA PHE A 80 5.66 6.84 -10.96
C PHE A 80 7.13 6.36 -10.92
N GLY A 81 7.42 5.29 -10.17
CA GLY A 81 8.76 4.73 -9.98
C GLY A 81 9.77 5.78 -9.48
N ARG A 82 10.96 5.79 -10.09
CA ARG A 82 12.06 6.69 -9.72
C ARG A 82 11.72 8.18 -9.81
N LYS A 83 10.70 8.58 -10.59
CA LYS A 83 10.25 9.98 -10.63
C LYS A 83 9.72 10.49 -9.29
N ALA A 84 9.24 9.58 -8.45
CA ALA A 84 8.77 9.88 -7.09
C ALA A 84 9.81 9.55 -6.01
N GLN A 85 11.09 9.35 -6.35
CA GLN A 85 12.17 9.00 -5.42
C GLN A 85 12.26 9.92 -4.20
N VAL A 86 11.86 11.20 -4.32
CA VAL A 86 11.82 12.17 -3.21
C VAL A 86 10.97 11.69 -2.02
N ALA A 87 10.02 10.76 -2.24
CA ALA A 87 9.19 10.18 -1.19
C ALA A 87 9.86 9.01 -0.44
N ALA A 88 10.96 8.45 -0.95
CA ALA A 88 11.65 7.31 -0.33
C ALA A 88 12.07 7.55 1.14
N PRO A 89 12.73 8.67 1.52
CA PRO A 89 13.08 8.90 2.93
C PRO A 89 11.86 8.96 3.84
N ILE A 90 10.77 9.59 3.38
CA ILE A 90 9.52 9.69 4.14
C ILE A 90 8.92 8.30 4.35
N LEU A 91 8.89 7.47 3.31
CA LEU A 91 8.37 6.10 3.42
C LEU A 91 9.23 5.23 4.34
N ALA A 92 10.57 5.34 4.27
CA ALA A 92 11.47 4.64 5.17
C ALA A 92 11.18 4.99 6.64
N ASP A 93 11.02 6.28 6.96
CA ASP A 93 10.69 6.73 8.32
C ASP A 93 9.32 6.19 8.80
N LYS A 94 8.32 6.15 7.91
CA LYS A 94 7.02 5.54 8.22
C LYS A 94 7.13 4.06 8.51
N LEU A 95 7.94 3.33 7.74
CA LEU A 95 8.12 1.89 7.93
C LEU A 95 8.91 1.57 9.21
N ARG A 96 9.93 2.37 9.55
CA ARG A 96 10.64 2.26 10.84
C ARG A 96 9.71 2.43 12.04
N ALA A 97 8.72 3.32 11.92
CA ALA A 97 7.76 3.61 12.98
C ALA A 97 6.52 2.70 12.98
N MET A 98 6.37 1.83 11.96
CA MET A 98 5.19 0.98 11.81
C MET A 98 5.22 -0.16 12.84
N VAL A 99 4.10 -0.34 13.54
CA VAL A 99 3.88 -1.50 14.41
C VAL A 99 3.02 -2.48 13.63
N VAL A 100 3.49 -3.72 13.50
CA VAL A 100 2.76 -4.79 12.81
C VAL A 100 1.98 -5.60 13.84
N SER A 101 0.69 -5.31 13.97
CA SER A 101 -0.16 -5.89 15.02
C SER A 101 -1.26 -6.83 14.50
N ASP A 102 -1.50 -6.89 13.20
CA ASP A 102 -2.45 -7.82 12.60
C ASP A 102 -2.08 -8.16 11.13
N ASP A 103 -2.91 -8.96 10.47
CA ASP A 103 -2.73 -9.31 9.05
C ASP A 103 -2.75 -8.07 8.15
N ALA A 104 -3.57 -7.06 8.47
CA ALA A 104 -3.70 -5.86 7.65
C ALA A 104 -2.44 -5.00 7.71
N ASP A 105 -1.87 -4.82 8.89
CA ASP A 105 -0.59 -4.15 9.09
C ASP A 105 0.54 -4.91 8.38
N PHE A 106 0.54 -6.25 8.47
CA PHE A 106 1.54 -7.09 7.80
C PHE A 106 1.53 -6.85 6.28
N TRP A 107 0.36 -6.93 5.65
CA TRP A 107 0.23 -6.69 4.21
C TRP A 107 0.45 -5.23 3.81
N ALA A 108 0.19 -4.28 4.72
CA ALA A 108 0.51 -2.88 4.51
C ALA A 108 2.03 -2.63 4.53
N PHE A 109 2.73 -3.24 5.49
CA PHE A 109 4.18 -3.21 5.59
C PHE A 109 4.82 -3.85 4.35
N ASP A 110 4.43 -5.09 4.01
CA ASP A 110 4.88 -5.81 2.81
C ASP A 110 4.68 -4.96 1.54
N GLY A 111 3.46 -4.47 1.32
CA GLY A 111 3.15 -3.64 0.17
C GLY A 111 3.97 -2.36 0.09
N SER A 112 4.37 -1.82 1.25
CA SER A 112 5.21 -0.63 1.35
C SER A 112 6.69 -0.93 1.10
N LEU A 113 7.19 -2.13 1.43
CA LEU A 113 8.54 -2.57 1.07
C LEU A 113 8.72 -2.64 -0.45
N TYR A 114 7.75 -3.20 -1.16
CA TYR A 114 7.79 -3.14 -2.62
C TYR A 114 7.72 -1.69 -3.10
N ALA A 115 6.89 -0.84 -2.48
CA ALA A 115 6.74 0.54 -2.94
C ALA A 115 8.06 1.32 -2.81
N ILE A 116 8.75 1.20 -1.66
CA ILE A 116 10.05 1.84 -1.47
C ILE A 116 11.09 1.29 -2.45
N ALA A 117 11.03 0.01 -2.80
CA ALA A 117 11.89 -0.60 -3.83
C ALA A 117 11.73 0.07 -5.21
N TYR A 118 10.50 0.42 -5.61
CA TYR A 118 10.22 1.13 -6.87
C TYR A 118 10.59 2.63 -6.83
N LEU A 119 10.48 3.26 -5.66
CA LEU A 119 10.95 4.65 -5.47
C LEU A 119 12.48 4.71 -5.56
N GLY A 120 13.16 3.78 -4.89
CA GLY A 120 14.61 3.58 -4.93
C GLY A 120 15.44 4.71 -4.33
N GLY A 121 16.70 4.76 -4.78
CA GLY A 121 17.70 5.70 -4.30
C GLY A 121 18.31 5.28 -2.97
N GLU A 122 19.31 6.07 -2.56
CA GLU A 122 20.16 5.81 -1.38
C GLU A 122 19.34 5.55 -0.10
N HIS A 123 18.22 6.24 0.10
CA HIS A 123 17.37 6.03 1.28
C HIS A 123 16.64 4.67 1.27
N ALA A 124 16.21 4.19 0.09
CA ALA A 124 15.62 2.86 -0.03
C ALA A 124 16.67 1.77 0.20
N GLU A 125 17.87 1.95 -0.36
CA GLU A 125 19.01 1.05 -0.19
C GLU A 125 19.45 0.97 1.27
N THR A 126 19.60 2.13 1.91
CA THR A 126 19.99 2.22 3.33
C THR A 126 18.95 1.52 4.20
N TYR A 127 17.66 1.79 3.98
CA TYR A 127 16.60 1.15 4.75
C TYR A 127 16.53 -0.37 4.54
N LEU A 128 16.70 -0.85 3.30
CA LEU A 128 16.73 -2.29 3.04
C LEU A 128 17.90 -2.97 3.74
N LYS A 129 19.08 -2.35 3.70
CA LYS A 129 20.27 -2.84 4.41
C LYS A 129 20.07 -2.85 5.93
N GLU A 130 19.43 -1.83 6.50
CA GLU A 130 19.06 -1.83 7.93
C GLU A 130 18.17 -3.03 8.26
N LEU A 131 17.16 -3.34 7.43
CA LEU A 131 16.30 -4.52 7.64
C LEU A 131 17.05 -5.85 7.55
N GLU A 132 18.06 -5.93 6.68
CA GLU A 132 18.94 -7.10 6.52
C GLU A 132 19.87 -7.29 7.72
N GLU A 133 20.42 -6.20 8.25
CA GLU A 133 21.26 -6.24 9.46
C GLU A 133 20.41 -6.53 10.72
N GLU A 134 19.16 -6.08 10.75
CA GLU A 134 18.21 -6.40 11.83
C GLU A 134 17.75 -7.86 11.86
N GLN A 135 17.96 -8.63 10.78
CA GLN A 135 17.67 -10.07 10.74
C GLN A 135 18.39 -10.83 11.85
N GLU A 136 19.56 -10.34 12.27
CA GLU A 136 20.34 -10.95 13.36
C GLU A 136 19.71 -10.74 14.75
N ARG A 137 18.66 -9.90 14.86
CA ARG A 137 18.03 -9.56 16.15
C ARG A 137 16.58 -10.01 16.25
N MET A 138 15.72 -9.55 15.34
CA MET A 138 14.31 -9.98 15.16
C MET A 138 13.64 -9.05 14.13
N PRO A 139 13.08 -9.57 13.03
CA PRO A 139 12.37 -8.78 12.01
C PRO A 139 11.25 -7.91 12.59
N PRO A 140 10.97 -6.72 12.03
CA PRO A 140 9.87 -5.85 12.48
C PRO A 140 8.51 -6.56 12.58
N VAL A 141 8.21 -7.47 11.64
CA VAL A 141 6.97 -8.25 11.60
C VAL A 141 6.85 -9.31 12.72
N LEU A 142 7.96 -9.60 13.40
CA LEU A 142 8.05 -10.60 14.48
C LEU A 142 8.26 -9.97 15.87
N ARG A 143 8.48 -8.64 15.97
CA ARG A 143 8.81 -7.96 17.23
C ARG A 143 7.73 -8.00 18.31
N SER A 144 6.53 -8.47 17.99
CA SER A 144 5.40 -8.43 18.91
C SER A 144 4.46 -9.62 18.70
N GLU A 145 5.00 -10.83 18.89
CA GLU A 145 4.19 -12.05 18.84
C GLU A 145 2.96 -11.95 19.75
N ASP A 146 3.12 -11.44 20.97
CA ASP A 146 2.02 -11.25 21.94
C ASP A 146 1.01 -10.16 21.54
N LEU A 147 1.36 -9.22 20.64
CA LEU A 147 0.46 -8.16 20.19
C LEU A 147 -0.23 -8.50 18.87
N TYR A 148 0.17 -9.60 18.21
CA TYR A 148 -0.32 -9.94 16.88
C TYR A 148 -1.69 -10.59 16.93
N GLN A 149 -2.69 -9.97 16.29
CA GLN A 149 -4.08 -10.42 16.22
C GLN A 149 -4.46 -10.73 14.77
N GLY A 150 -3.81 -11.74 14.20
CA GLY A 150 -3.98 -12.14 12.80
C GLY A 150 -4.21 -13.63 12.60
N THR A 151 -4.45 -14.02 11.36
CA THR A 151 -4.60 -15.41 10.94
C THR A 151 -3.29 -16.01 10.42
N ILE A 152 -2.28 -15.18 10.10
CA ILE A 152 -0.99 -15.65 9.60
C ILE A 152 -0.16 -16.22 10.78
N PRO A 153 0.20 -17.52 10.75
CA PRO A 153 1.08 -18.11 11.75
C PRO A 153 2.43 -17.39 11.86
N PHE A 154 3.08 -17.49 13.03
CA PHE A 154 4.40 -16.89 13.26
C PHE A 154 5.44 -17.35 12.24
N GLU A 155 5.57 -18.66 12.04
CA GLU A 155 6.54 -19.28 11.10
C GLU A 155 6.30 -18.81 9.65
N ASP A 156 5.04 -18.64 9.26
CA ASP A 156 4.68 -18.17 7.91
C ASP A 156 5.03 -16.69 7.72
N ARG A 157 4.87 -15.84 8.74
CA ARG A 157 5.22 -14.41 8.66
C ARG A 157 6.71 -14.19 8.41
N GLU A 158 7.55 -14.97 9.08
CA GLU A 158 8.99 -14.91 8.91
C GLU A 158 9.39 -15.27 7.48
N GLY A 159 8.91 -16.41 6.97
CA GLY A 159 9.15 -16.85 5.60
C GLY A 159 8.68 -15.83 4.56
N LEU A 160 7.44 -15.33 4.70
CA LEU A 160 6.88 -14.31 3.82
C LEU A 160 7.70 -13.01 3.82
N PHE A 161 8.19 -12.59 4.98
CA PHE A 161 9.02 -11.38 5.08
C PHE A 161 10.35 -11.55 4.34
N TYR A 162 11.05 -12.67 4.52
CA TYR A 162 12.31 -12.92 3.83
C TYR A 162 12.14 -13.08 2.32
N ASP A 163 11.09 -13.77 1.88
CA ASP A 163 10.72 -13.85 0.46
C ASP A 163 10.49 -12.46 -0.14
N THR A 164 9.84 -11.57 0.62
CA THR A 164 9.64 -10.18 0.18
C THR A 164 10.93 -9.40 0.14
N LEU A 165 11.82 -9.53 1.14
CA LEU A 165 13.12 -8.85 1.12
C LEU A 165 13.95 -9.25 -0.09
N GLU A 166 14.00 -10.53 -0.43
CA GLU A 166 14.72 -11.01 -1.62
C GLU A 166 14.17 -10.37 -2.91
N ARG A 167 12.84 -10.35 -3.07
CA ARG A 167 12.19 -9.74 -4.24
C ARG A 167 12.40 -8.23 -4.31
N VAL A 168 12.31 -7.56 -3.17
CA VAL A 168 12.52 -6.11 -3.04
C VAL A 168 13.96 -5.74 -3.39
N ARG A 169 14.94 -6.53 -2.95
CA ARG A 169 16.34 -6.38 -3.35
C ARG A 169 16.51 -6.47 -4.86
N GLY A 170 15.93 -7.50 -5.48
CA GLY A 170 15.98 -7.65 -6.94
C GLY A 170 15.37 -6.48 -7.72
N ILE A 171 14.31 -5.85 -7.19
CA ILE A 171 13.74 -4.63 -7.78
C ILE A 171 14.71 -3.46 -7.62
N LEU A 172 15.32 -3.31 -6.44
CA LEU A 172 16.17 -2.17 -6.14
C LEU A 172 17.46 -2.17 -6.95
N GLU A 173 18.05 -3.35 -7.14
CA GLU A 173 19.29 -3.59 -7.90
C GLU A 173 19.07 -3.55 -9.43
N SER A 174 17.82 -3.60 -9.90
CA SER A 174 17.51 -3.54 -11.33
C SER A 174 17.85 -2.17 -11.91
N GLU A 175 18.54 -2.16 -13.06
CA GLU A 175 18.81 -0.92 -13.83
C GLU A 175 17.51 -0.27 -14.35
N ASP A 176 16.51 -1.10 -14.70
CA ASP A 176 15.16 -0.67 -15.04
C ASP A 176 14.13 -1.50 -14.26
N PRO A 177 13.78 -1.08 -13.03
CA PRO A 177 12.74 -1.75 -12.25
C PRO A 177 11.34 -1.57 -12.87
N GLY A 178 11.21 -0.73 -13.89
CA GLY A 178 9.93 -0.27 -14.39
C GLY A 178 9.17 0.54 -13.33
N VAL A 179 7.85 0.43 -13.36
CA VAL A 179 6.97 1.10 -12.40
C VAL A 179 5.94 0.13 -11.83
N TRP A 180 5.47 0.38 -10.61
CA TRP A 180 4.48 -0.49 -9.96
C TRP A 180 3.27 -0.78 -10.84
N ARG A 181 2.82 0.21 -11.63
CA ARG A 181 1.67 0.04 -12.53
C ARG A 181 1.88 -0.99 -13.65
N GLN A 182 3.13 -1.27 -14.04
CA GLN A 182 3.46 -2.31 -15.02
C GLN A 182 3.44 -3.70 -14.40
N ARG A 183 3.49 -3.82 -13.07
CA ARG A 183 3.26 -5.08 -12.37
C ARG A 183 1.78 -5.43 -12.48
N ARG A 184 1.46 -6.30 -13.44
CA ARG A 184 0.28 -7.16 -13.31
C ARG A 184 0.57 -8.05 -12.11
N THR A 185 -0.05 -7.75 -10.98
CA THR A 185 -0.36 -8.79 -10.01
C THR A 185 -1.35 -9.71 -10.71
N ASP A 186 -0.82 -10.61 -11.55
CA ASP A 186 -1.51 -11.84 -11.91
C ASP A 186 -1.49 -12.69 -10.63
N LEU A 187 -2.21 -12.23 -9.60
CA LEU A 187 -2.90 -13.18 -8.75
C LEU A 187 -3.83 -13.87 -9.73
N GLU A 188 -3.42 -15.04 -10.23
CA GLU A 188 -4.37 -16.03 -10.67
C GLU A 188 -5.44 -16.00 -9.59
N THR A 189 -6.60 -15.48 -9.96
CA THR A 189 -7.74 -15.48 -9.09
C THR A 189 -8.05 -16.95 -8.99
N THR A 190 -7.48 -17.62 -7.98
CA THR A 190 -7.87 -18.98 -7.61
C THR A 190 -9.38 -18.92 -7.57
N GLN A 191 -9.97 -19.64 -8.52
CA GLN A 191 -11.34 -19.50 -8.97
C GLN A 191 -12.23 -18.87 -7.91
N ALA A 192 -12.75 -17.68 -8.19
CA ALA A 192 -13.85 -17.15 -7.41
C ALA A 192 -14.86 -18.29 -7.28
N ALA A 193 -15.07 -18.76 -6.05
CA ALA A 193 -16.09 -19.74 -5.76
C ALA A 193 -17.38 -19.23 -6.44
N PRO A 194 -18.13 -20.10 -7.14
CA PRO A 194 -19.30 -19.68 -7.90
C PRO A 194 -20.16 -18.80 -7.00
N SER A 195 -20.46 -17.59 -7.49
CA SER A 195 -21.27 -16.65 -6.74
C SER A 195 -22.52 -17.39 -6.30
N LYS A 196 -22.69 -17.53 -4.97
CA LYS A 196 -23.95 -18.04 -4.45
C LYS A 196 -24.99 -17.06 -4.94
N ALA A 197 -25.87 -17.53 -5.83
CA ALA A 197 -27.04 -16.79 -6.26
C ALA A 197 -27.71 -16.22 -5.02
N LEU A 198 -27.99 -14.91 -5.05
CA LEU A 198 -28.71 -14.25 -3.97
C LEU A 198 -30.02 -15.03 -3.71
N PRO A 199 -30.39 -15.27 -2.45
CA PRO A 199 -31.67 -15.88 -2.13
C PRO A 199 -32.81 -15.10 -2.80
N ALA A 200 -33.73 -15.81 -3.45
CA ALA A 200 -34.81 -15.22 -4.27
C ALA A 200 -35.66 -14.16 -3.54
N TRP A 201 -35.67 -14.15 -2.20
CA TRP A 201 -36.41 -13.17 -1.41
C TRP A 201 -35.75 -11.78 -1.35
N LEU A 202 -34.48 -11.63 -1.76
CA LEU A 202 -33.78 -10.34 -1.89
C LEU A 202 -33.96 -9.68 -3.26
N ALA A 203 -34.57 -10.37 -4.23
CA ALA A 203 -34.86 -9.84 -5.58
C ALA A 203 -36.24 -9.16 -5.70
N SER A 204 -37.05 -9.16 -4.63
CA SER A 204 -38.45 -8.72 -4.67
C SER A 204 -38.77 -7.53 -3.76
N VAL A 205 -37.83 -6.59 -3.62
CA VAL A 205 -38.14 -5.28 -3.04
C VAL A 205 -37.71 -4.22 -4.05
N SER A 206 -38.64 -3.91 -4.97
CA SER A 206 -38.68 -2.66 -5.73
C SER A 206 -39.67 -1.74 -5.03
#